data_AF-A0A8B8DTH0-F1
#
_entry.id   AF-A0A8B8DTH0-F1
#
_cell.length_a   1.000
_cell.length_b   1.000
_cell.length_c   1.000
_cell.angle_alpha   90.00
_cell.angle_beta   90.00
_cell.angle_gamma   90.00
#
_symmetry.space_group_name_H-M   'P 1'
#
loop_
_entity.id
_entity.type
_entity.pdbx_description
1 polymer ?
#
loop_
_entity_poly.entity_id
_entity_poly.type
_entity_poly.pdbx_seq_one_letter_code
_entity_poly.pdbx_strand_id
1 'polypeptide(L)'
;MALPFLPPEHIESVFHQLDQRARTDRVAAFMGYVWRQWFQSSTFGVRNWNVFMTSVRTNNNLEGWHNRINSRMNSRGPVQLYLLLQELYKEATAIPMQAMLVTEGKLERLHIKKTTRLNGKLFHLWENYNYRDISTSKLLRKCSELYGPGDM
;
A
#
# COMPACT_ATOMS: atom_id res chain seq x y z
N MET A 1 -4.07 -3.96 9.18
CA MET A 1 -4.85 -2.73 9.50
C MET A 1 -5.42 -2.20 8.19
N ALA A 2 -6.72 -1.91 8.11
CA ALA A 2 -7.41 -1.59 6.83
C ALA A 2 -7.52 -0.08 6.52
N LEU A 3 -6.77 0.78 7.23
CA LEU A 3 -6.75 2.23 7.01
C LEU A 3 -6.38 2.67 5.57
N PRO A 4 -5.47 1.99 4.84
CA PRO A 4 -5.15 2.39 3.46
C PRO A 4 -6.35 2.40 2.51
N PHE A 5 -7.42 1.68 2.84
CA PHE A 5 -8.63 1.56 2.03
C PHE A 5 -9.67 2.65 2.32
N LEU A 6 -9.39 3.61 3.20
CA LEU A 6 -10.27 4.74 3.49
C LEU A 6 -9.88 5.98 2.66
N PRO A 7 -10.82 6.89 2.40
CA PRO A 7 -10.45 8.21 1.88
C PRO A 7 -9.43 8.89 2.79
N PRO A 8 -8.40 9.56 2.24
CA PRO A 8 -7.35 10.22 3.02
C PRO A 8 -7.87 11.11 4.14
N GLU A 9 -8.95 11.84 3.89
CA GLU A 9 -9.63 12.75 4.82
C GLU A 9 -10.23 12.03 6.04
N HIS A 10 -10.55 10.75 5.94
CA HIS A 10 -11.15 9.98 7.05
C HIS A 10 -10.09 9.26 7.89
N ILE A 11 -8.90 9.02 7.34
CA ILE A 11 -7.89 8.13 7.93
C ILE A 11 -7.49 8.56 9.33
N GLU A 12 -7.17 9.84 9.53
CA GLU A 12 -6.67 10.35 10.81
C GLU A 12 -7.73 10.25 11.92
N SER A 13 -8.96 10.70 11.63
CA SER A 13 -10.08 10.59 12.57
C SER A 13 -10.36 9.15 13.00
N VAL A 14 -10.26 8.20 12.07
CA VAL A 14 -10.51 6.78 12.32
C VAL A 14 -9.35 6.15 13.08
N PHE A 15 -8.11 6.56 12.78
CA PHE A 15 -6.94 6.13 13.53
C PHE A 15 -7.07 6.51 15.01
N HIS A 16 -7.44 7.75 15.34
CA HIS A 16 -7.65 8.16 16.73
C HIS A 16 -8.75 7.36 17.44
N GLN A 17 -9.84 7.03 16.74
CA GLN A 17 -10.87 6.14 17.29
C GLN A 17 -10.36 4.73 17.57
N LEU A 18 -9.45 4.21 16.74
CA LEU A 18 -8.80 2.91 16.97
C LEU A 18 -7.80 2.98 18.12
N ASP A 19 -7.06 4.08 18.23
CA ASP A 19 -6.05 4.31 19.26
C ASP A 19 -6.67 4.34 20.65
N GLN A 20 -7.81 5.03 20.80
CA GLN A 20 -8.62 5.03 22.03
C GLN A 20 -9.11 3.63 22.45
N ARG A 21 -9.14 2.66 21.53
CA ARG A 21 -9.55 1.28 21.79
C ARG A 21 -8.36 0.36 22.07
N ALA A 22 -7.13 0.86 22.06
CA ALA A 22 -5.95 0.09 22.43
C ALA A 22 -5.95 -0.21 23.94
N ARG A 23 -6.35 -1.43 24.31
CA ARG A 23 -6.52 -1.84 25.72
C ARG A 23 -5.27 -2.45 26.38
N THR A 24 -4.21 -2.68 25.61
CA THR A 24 -2.98 -3.31 26.11
C THR A 24 -1.77 -2.47 25.73
N ASP A 25 -0.74 -2.50 26.58
CA ASP A 25 0.49 -1.73 26.37
C ASP A 25 1.16 -2.06 25.03
N ARG A 26 1.09 -3.34 24.62
CA ARG A 26 1.62 -3.78 23.31
C ARG A 26 0.90 -3.12 22.15
N VAL A 27 -0.43 -3.03 22.20
CA VAL A 27 -1.23 -2.39 21.15
C VAL A 27 -1.03 -0.88 21.18
N ALA A 28 -0.98 -0.26 22.35
CA ALA A 28 -0.71 1.16 22.49
C ALA A 28 0.69 1.54 21.94
N ALA A 29 1.72 0.74 22.26
CA ALA A 29 3.06 0.93 21.72
C ALA A 29 3.08 0.80 20.18
N PHE A 30 2.34 -0.18 19.64
CA PHE A 30 2.19 -0.36 18.20
C PHE A 30 1.48 0.84 17.54
N MET A 31 0.37 1.33 18.12
CA MET A 31 -0.32 2.52 17.60
C MET A 31 0.59 3.75 17.65
N GLY A 32 1.31 3.97 18.74
CA GLY A 32 2.30 5.04 18.84
C GLY A 32 3.41 4.95 17.80
N TYR A 33 3.89 3.74 17.49
CA TYR A 33 4.81 3.52 16.37
C TYR A 33 4.17 3.88 15.03
N VAL A 34 2.95 3.44 14.78
CA VAL A 34 2.24 3.72 13.52
C VAL A 34 2.07 5.22 13.31
N TRP A 35 1.68 5.96 14.35
CA TRP A 35 1.55 7.41 14.31
C TRP A 35 2.84 8.10 13.90
N ARG A 36 3.95 7.78 14.59
CA ARG A 36 5.26 8.40 14.31
C ARG A 36 5.77 8.10 12.90
N GLN A 37 5.57 6.87 12.42
CA GLN A 37 6.16 6.43 11.15
C GLN A 37 5.29 6.74 9.92
N TRP A 38 3.96 6.74 10.06
CA TRP A 38 3.05 6.79 8.91
C TRP A 38 2.18 8.04 8.84
N PHE A 39 2.08 8.79 9.96
CA PHE A 39 1.35 10.07 10.01
C PHE A 39 2.30 11.26 10.15
N GLN A 40 3.31 11.19 11.03
CA GLN A 40 4.25 12.29 11.27
C GLN A 40 5.49 12.28 10.36
N SER A 41 5.67 11.24 9.55
CA SER A 41 6.82 11.14 8.64
C SER A 41 6.74 12.19 7.53
N SER A 42 7.80 12.97 7.38
CA SER A 42 7.97 13.90 6.25
C SER A 42 8.32 13.18 4.94
N THR A 43 8.76 11.92 5.01
CA THR A 43 9.19 11.13 3.85
C THR A 43 8.06 10.26 3.28
N PHE A 44 7.24 9.67 4.15
CA PHE A 44 6.16 8.76 3.78
C PHE A 44 4.86 9.18 4.46
N GLY A 45 4.15 10.13 3.86
CA GLY A 45 2.86 10.60 4.35
C GLY A 45 1.70 9.70 3.94
N VAL A 46 0.49 10.03 4.42
CA VAL A 46 -0.75 9.28 4.15
C VAL A 46 -0.95 8.99 2.66
N ARG A 47 -0.68 9.97 1.79
CA ARG A 47 -0.84 9.83 0.33
C ARG A 47 0.07 8.77 -0.29
N ASN A 48 1.21 8.44 0.33
CA ASN A 48 2.16 7.48 -0.21
C ASN A 48 1.71 6.02 0.00
N TRP A 49 0.95 5.76 1.07
CA TRP A 49 0.49 4.42 1.43
C TRP A 49 -1.03 4.24 1.32
N ASN A 50 -1.78 5.31 1.09
CA ASN A 50 -3.20 5.25 0.78
C ASN A 50 -3.43 4.59 -0.58
N VAL A 51 -4.43 3.71 -0.64
CA VAL A 51 -4.81 2.99 -1.86
C VAL A 51 -6.26 3.20 -2.24
N PHE A 52 -6.96 4.13 -1.61
CA PHE A 52 -8.37 4.39 -1.86
C PHE A 52 -8.62 4.78 -3.32
N MET A 53 -9.59 4.12 -3.96
CA MET A 53 -9.89 4.28 -5.39
C MET A 53 -8.70 4.00 -6.33
N THR A 54 -7.70 3.25 -5.87
CA THR A 54 -6.60 2.77 -6.70
C THR A 54 -6.70 1.27 -6.89
N SER A 55 -6.25 0.75 -8.04
CA SER A 55 -6.12 -0.69 -8.22
C SER A 55 -5.08 -1.24 -7.25
N VAL A 56 -5.53 -1.96 -6.22
CA VAL A 56 -4.67 -2.40 -5.12
C VAL A 56 -3.71 -3.51 -5.57
N ARG A 57 -2.44 -3.34 -5.21
CA ARG A 57 -1.40 -4.38 -5.26
C ARG A 57 -0.83 -4.50 -3.86
N THR A 58 -1.19 -5.57 -3.17
CA THR A 58 -0.96 -5.72 -1.72
C THR A 58 0.51 -5.85 -1.31
N ASN A 59 1.44 -6.16 -2.22
CA ASN A 59 2.89 -6.11 -1.94
C ASN A 59 3.77 -6.18 -3.21
N ASN A 60 3.26 -6.74 -4.31
CA ASN A 60 4.05 -7.10 -5.50
C ASN A 60 4.90 -5.99 -6.12
N ASN A 61 4.50 -4.72 -5.99
CA ASN A 61 5.30 -3.63 -6.55
C ASN A 61 6.58 -3.43 -5.73
N LEU A 62 6.48 -3.39 -4.39
CA LEU A 62 7.62 -3.27 -3.50
C LEU A 62 8.50 -4.51 -3.57
N GLU A 63 7.91 -5.70 -3.53
CA GLU A 63 8.63 -6.97 -3.72
C GLU A 63 9.32 -7.03 -5.08
N GLY A 64 8.66 -6.58 -6.14
CA GLY A 64 9.23 -6.53 -7.48
C GLY A 64 10.43 -5.58 -7.56
N TRP A 65 10.36 -4.41 -6.91
CA TRP A 65 11.48 -3.47 -6.83
C TRP A 65 12.65 -4.07 -6.03
N HIS A 66 12.35 -4.63 -4.86
CA HIS A 66 13.32 -5.30 -4.00
C HIS A 66 14.03 -6.45 -4.73
N ASN A 67 13.27 -7.32 -5.43
CA ASN A 67 13.82 -8.44 -6.18
C ASN A 67 14.71 -7.98 -7.34
N ARG A 68 14.33 -6.92 -8.07
CA ARG A 68 15.18 -6.36 -9.13
C ARG A 68 16.50 -5.83 -8.58
N ILE A 69 16.46 -5.05 -7.49
CA ILE A 69 17.65 -4.51 -6.85
C ILE A 69 18.55 -5.65 -6.36
N ASN A 70 17.99 -6.62 -5.64
CA ASN A 70 18.76 -7.77 -5.15
C ASN A 70 19.37 -8.61 -6.29
N SER A 71 18.63 -8.82 -7.38
CA SER A 71 19.13 -9.53 -8.55
C SER A 71 20.30 -8.82 -9.23
N ARG A 72 20.31 -7.49 -9.26
CA ARG A 72 21.41 -6.71 -9.86
C ARG A 72 22.62 -6.62 -8.95
N MET A 73 22.41 -6.55 -7.64
CA MET A 73 23.51 -6.54 -6.67
C MET A 73 24.21 -7.90 -6.59
N ASN A 74 23.48 -9.01 -6.83
CA ASN A 74 23.98 -10.40 -6.89
C ASN A 74 25.05 -10.75 -5.84
N SER A 75 24.92 -10.19 -4.63
CA SER A 75 25.92 -10.31 -3.58
C SER A 75 25.45 -11.32 -2.53
N ARG A 76 26.27 -12.34 -2.26
CA ARG A 76 26.04 -13.28 -1.14
C ARG A 76 26.44 -12.72 0.23
N GLY A 77 26.79 -11.43 0.30
CA GLY A 77 27.29 -10.75 1.50
C GLY A 77 26.97 -9.25 1.50
N PRO A 78 27.52 -8.48 2.46
CA PRO A 78 27.22 -7.06 2.60
C PRO A 78 27.52 -6.27 1.32
N VAL A 79 26.56 -5.46 0.91
CA VAL A 79 26.67 -4.57 -0.25
C VAL A 79 27.37 -3.28 0.17
N GLN A 80 28.38 -2.86 -0.60
CA GLN A 80 28.99 -1.54 -0.43
C GLN A 80 27.97 -0.44 -0.77
N LEU A 81 27.82 0.55 0.12
CA LEU A 81 26.78 1.57 0.04
C LEU A 81 26.74 2.30 -1.32
N TYR A 82 27.89 2.64 -1.90
CA TYR A 82 27.93 3.36 -3.17
C TYR A 82 27.37 2.54 -4.35
N LEU A 83 27.55 1.21 -4.36
CA LEU A 83 26.97 0.35 -5.39
C LEU A 83 25.44 0.31 -5.27
N LEU A 84 24.94 0.24 -4.03
CA LEU A 84 23.50 0.32 -3.77
C LEU A 84 22.93 1.66 -4.25
N LEU A 85 23.61 2.77 -3.96
CA LEU A 85 23.19 4.10 -4.41
C LEU A 85 23.13 4.20 -5.94
N GLN A 86 24.08 3.60 -6.65
CA GLN A 86 24.07 3.57 -8.12
C GLN A 86 22.87 2.79 -8.66
N GLU A 87 22.55 1.62 -8.11
CA GLU A 87 21.39 0.83 -8.55
C GLU A 87 20.07 1.50 -8.19
N LEU A 88 19.97 2.10 -7.01
CA LEU A 88 18.80 2.89 -6.62
C LEU A 88 18.59 4.09 -7.54
N TYR A 89 19.67 4.79 -7.92
CA TYR A 89 19.60 5.92 -8.84
C TYR A 89 19.10 5.50 -10.23
N LYS A 90 19.68 4.42 -10.80
CA LYS A 90 19.21 3.86 -12.08
C LYS A 90 17.72 3.53 -12.02
N GLU A 91 17.29 2.88 -10.95
CA GLU A 91 15.89 2.50 -10.78
C GLU A 91 14.97 3.74 -10.68
N ALA A 92 15.36 4.76 -9.92
CA ALA A 92 14.61 6.01 -9.79
C ALA A 92 14.48 6.75 -11.14
N THR A 93 15.56 6.81 -11.92
CA THR A 93 15.58 7.47 -13.24
C THR A 93 14.83 6.70 -14.33
N ALA A 94 14.55 5.41 -14.13
CA ALA A 94 13.77 4.61 -15.09
C ALA A 94 12.26 4.81 -14.96
N ILE A 95 11.78 5.35 -13.83
CA ILE A 95 10.35 5.54 -13.54
C ILE A 95 9.63 6.40 -14.59
N PRO A 96 10.17 7.56 -15.03
CA PRO A 96 9.50 8.38 -16.04
C PRO A 96 9.31 7.66 -17.37
N MET A 97 10.30 6.88 -17.81
CA MET A 97 10.20 6.10 -19.04
C MET A 97 9.15 4.99 -18.92
N GLN A 98 9.10 4.28 -17.80
CA GLN A 98 8.06 3.27 -17.55
C GLN A 98 6.66 3.89 -17.50
N ALA A 99 6.52 5.07 -16.89
CA ALA A 99 5.26 5.80 -16.84
C ALA A 99 4.82 6.22 -18.25
N MET A 100 5.73 6.73 -19.08
CA MET A 100 5.46 7.07 -20.48
C MET A 100 5.00 5.85 -21.28
N LEU A 101 5.71 4.72 -21.17
CA LEU A 101 5.33 3.50 -21.89
C LEU A 101 3.94 2.97 -21.50
N VAL A 102 3.55 3.12 -20.23
CA VAL A 102 2.19 2.78 -19.76
C VAL A 102 1.15 3.75 -20.35
N THR A 103 1.40 5.06 -20.30
CA THR A 103 0.50 6.08 -20.83
C THR A 103 0.29 5.95 -22.34
N GLU A 104 1.35 5.60 -23.07
CA GLU A 104 1.31 5.35 -24.51
C GLU A 104 0.74 3.98 -24.90
N GLY A 105 0.33 3.16 -23.94
CA GLY A 105 -0.18 1.81 -24.18
C GLY A 105 0.88 0.82 -24.70
N LYS A 106 2.15 1.23 -24.75
CA LYS A 106 3.29 0.40 -25.20
C LYS A 106 3.76 -0.59 -24.13
N LEU A 107 3.27 -0.45 -22.91
CA LEU A 107 3.46 -1.40 -21.83
C LEU A 107 2.09 -1.87 -21.31
N GLU A 108 1.64 -3.01 -21.82
CA GLU A 108 0.44 -3.67 -21.31
C GLU A 108 0.79 -4.52 -20.09
N ARG A 109 0.00 -4.37 -19.02
CA ARG A 109 0.12 -5.21 -17.83
C ARG A 109 -1.06 -6.17 -17.76
N LEU A 110 -0.76 -7.46 -17.87
CA LEU A 110 -1.74 -8.52 -17.67
C LEU A 110 -2.07 -8.66 -16.18
N HIS A 111 -3.32 -8.41 -15.81
CA HIS A 111 -3.86 -8.79 -14.50
C HIS A 111 -4.47 -10.19 -14.59
N ILE A 112 -4.09 -11.07 -13.66
CA ILE A 112 -4.69 -12.40 -13.56
C ILE A 112 -6.14 -12.25 -13.09
N LYS A 113 -7.05 -13.11 -13.60
CA LYS A 113 -8.49 -13.10 -13.30
C LYS A 113 -8.81 -12.97 -11.79
N LYS A 114 -8.02 -13.61 -10.91
CA LYS A 114 -8.17 -13.52 -9.44
C LYS A 114 -8.02 -12.06 -8.96
N THR A 115 -6.97 -11.36 -9.40
CA THR A 115 -6.69 -9.96 -9.02
C THR A 115 -7.75 -9.01 -9.55
N THR A 116 -8.17 -9.17 -10.82
CA THR A 116 -9.25 -8.37 -11.40
C THR A 116 -10.55 -8.54 -10.63
N ARG A 117 -10.89 -9.78 -10.25
CA ARG A 117 -12.08 -10.06 -9.44
C ARG A 117 -12.02 -9.43 -8.05
N LEU A 118 -10.87 -9.51 -7.37
CA LEU A 118 -10.67 -8.90 -6.06
C LEU A 118 -10.78 -7.38 -6.13
N ASN A 119 -10.12 -6.75 -7.11
CA ASN A 119 -10.21 -5.31 -7.32
C ASN A 119 -11.65 -4.89 -7.64
N GLY A 120 -12.39 -5.65 -8.47
CA GLY A 120 -13.80 -5.37 -8.74
C GLY A 120 -14.67 -5.38 -7.47
N LYS A 121 -14.48 -6.35 -6.58
CA LYS A 121 -15.17 -6.38 -5.28
C LYS A 121 -14.82 -5.16 -4.41
N LEU A 122 -13.55 -4.75 -4.41
CA LEU A 122 -13.09 -3.62 -3.63
C LEU A 122 -13.63 -2.28 -4.18
N PHE A 123 -13.62 -2.09 -5.51
CA PHE A 123 -14.21 -0.92 -6.15
C PHE A 123 -15.69 -0.78 -5.82
N HIS A 124 -16.44 -1.88 -5.89
CA HIS A 124 -17.86 -1.87 -5.53
C HIS A 124 -18.08 -1.50 -4.04
N LEU A 125 -17.21 -1.97 -3.13
CA LEU A 125 -17.28 -1.56 -1.72
C LEU A 125 -16.98 -0.07 -1.54
N TRP A 126 -16.04 0.50 -2.29
CA TRP A 126 -15.74 1.92 -2.25
C TRP A 126 -16.85 2.78 -2.84
N GLU A 127 -17.51 2.34 -3.91
CA GLU A 127 -18.70 3.02 -4.45
C GLU A 127 -19.81 3.09 -3.38
N ASN A 128 -20.17 1.95 -2.79
CA ASN A 128 -21.18 1.89 -1.73
C ASN A 128 -20.80 2.78 -0.53
N TYR A 129 -19.51 2.90 -0.22
CA TYR A 129 -19.03 3.79 0.82
C TYR A 129 -19.20 5.27 0.45
N ASN A 130 -18.85 5.64 -0.78
CA ASN A 130 -19.00 7.01 -1.29
C ASN A 130 -20.47 7.45 -1.36
N TYR A 131 -21.37 6.54 -1.74
CA TYR A 131 -22.82 6.78 -1.71
C TYR A 131 -23.42 6.74 -0.29
N ARG A 132 -22.60 6.47 0.74
CA ARG A 132 -22.99 6.37 2.15
C ARG A 132 -23.93 5.20 2.47
N ASP A 133 -23.97 4.18 1.61
CA ASP A 133 -24.74 2.94 1.82
C ASP A 133 -24.10 2.03 2.88
N ILE A 134 -22.81 2.18 3.12
CA ILE A 134 -22.07 1.46 4.16
C ILE A 134 -21.28 2.39 5.06
N SER A 135 -21.22 2.06 6.35
CA SER A 135 -20.42 2.81 7.33
C SER A 135 -18.93 2.49 7.23
N THR A 136 -18.09 3.37 7.79
CA THR A 136 -16.63 3.17 7.86
C THR A 136 -16.26 1.85 8.53
N SER A 137 -16.93 1.48 9.63
CA SER A 137 -16.69 0.20 10.29
C SER A 137 -17.05 -0.99 9.42
N LYS A 138 -18.15 -0.90 8.64
CA LYS A 138 -18.57 -1.95 7.70
C LYS A 138 -17.58 -2.09 6.55
N LEU A 139 -17.08 -0.97 6.01
CA LEU A 139 -16.02 -0.96 5.00
C LEU A 139 -14.74 -1.62 5.53
N LEU A 140 -14.22 -1.18 6.68
CA LEU A 140 -12.99 -1.73 7.27
C LEU A 140 -13.09 -3.23 7.52
N ARG A 141 -14.24 -3.70 8.03
CA ARG A 141 -14.49 -5.13 8.23
C ARG A 141 -14.46 -5.90 6.91
N LYS A 142 -15.16 -5.41 5.87
CA LYS A 142 -15.18 -6.04 4.55
C LYS A 142 -13.80 -6.05 3.88
N CYS A 143 -13.02 -4.97 4.00
CA CYS A 143 -11.63 -4.94 3.54
C CYS A 143 -10.75 -5.94 4.31
N SER A 144 -10.94 -6.08 5.62
CA SER A 144 -10.20 -7.07 6.41
C SER A 144 -10.56 -8.51 6.07
N GLU A 145 -11.81 -8.78 5.67
CA GLU A 145 -12.23 -10.09 5.17
C GLU A 145 -11.60 -10.39 3.80
N LEU A 146 -11.58 -9.40 2.89
CA LEU A 146 -11.03 -9.54 1.54
C LEU A 146 -9.50 -9.76 1.52
N TYR A 147 -8.79 -9.20 2.48
CA TYR A 147 -7.33 -9.25 2.57
C TYR A 147 -6.82 -9.94 3.84
N GLY A 148 -7.70 -10.68 4.52
CA GLY A 148 -7.39 -11.43 5.73
C GLY A 148 -6.61 -12.72 5.43
N PRO A 149 -6.06 -13.38 6.46
CA PRO A 149 -5.17 -14.54 6.34
C PRO A 149 -5.83 -15.85 5.85
N GLY A 150 -6.88 -15.80 5.02
CA GLY A 150 -7.59 -16.97 4.50
C GLY A 150 -7.67 -17.08 2.98
N ASP A 151 -7.16 -16.11 2.21
CA ASP A 151 -7.35 -16.06 0.74
C ASP A 151 -6.07 -15.72 -0.08
N MET A 152 -4.90 -15.65 0.56
CA MET A 152 -3.60 -15.61 -0.12
C MET A 152 -3.05 -17.00 -0.36
#